data_AF-A0A8J4EGK3-F1
#
_entry.id   AF-A0A8J4EGK3-F1
#
_cell.length_a   1.000
_cell.length_b   1.000
_cell.length_c   1.000
_cell.angle_alpha   90.00
_cell.angle_beta   90.00
_cell.angle_gamma   90.00
#
_symmetry.space_group_name_H-M   'P 1'
#
loop_
_entity.id
_entity.type
_entity.pdbx_description
1 polymer ?
#
loop_
_entity_poly.entity_id
_entity_poly.type
_entity_poly.pdbx_seq_one_letter_code
_entity_poly.pdbx_strand_id
1 'polypeptide(L)'
;MSGRPGVSRRTRVGWLPGSDRLHGTCHCGARAEADDPVRLWEWLSAHPAHASVTEPVETPAEPPAHLVTDPALIRRRPTVPA
;
A
#
# COMPACT_ATOMS: atom_id res chain seq x y z
N MET A 1 -25.11 -8.04 -5.26
CA MET A 1 -24.35 -7.11 -4.38
C MET A 1 -23.75 -7.94 -3.25
N SER A 2 -22.64 -8.64 -3.49
CA SER A 2 -22.11 -9.62 -2.52
C SER A 2 -20.99 -8.98 -1.71
N GLY A 3 -21.35 -8.34 -0.59
CA GLY A 3 -20.38 -7.89 0.41
C GLY A 3 -20.14 -9.01 1.43
N ARG A 4 -18.98 -9.66 1.38
CA ARG A 4 -18.50 -10.48 2.51
C ARG A 4 -18.15 -9.54 3.67
N PRO A 5 -18.68 -9.72 4.89
CA PRO A 5 -18.23 -8.94 6.04
C PRO A 5 -16.84 -9.42 6.49
N GLY A 6 -15.91 -8.48 6.68
CA GLY A 6 -14.65 -8.73 7.43
C GLY A 6 -13.34 -8.18 6.86
N VAL A 7 -13.28 -7.70 5.62
CA VAL A 7 -12.09 -6.99 5.10
C VAL A 7 -12.43 -5.51 4.97
N SER A 8 -11.69 -4.66 5.71
CA SER A 8 -11.75 -3.22 5.48
C SER A 8 -11.42 -2.95 4.01
N ARG A 9 -12.23 -2.14 3.31
CA ARG A 9 -11.97 -1.67 1.93
C ARG A 9 -10.75 -0.75 1.90
N ARG A 10 -9.57 -1.31 2.06
CA ARG A 10 -8.31 -0.57 2.12
C ARG A 10 -7.56 -0.75 0.81
N THR A 11 -7.11 0.36 0.27
CA THR A 11 -6.10 0.39 -0.77
C THR A 11 -4.72 0.33 -0.10
N ARG A 12 -3.79 -0.44 -0.66
CA ARG A 12 -2.40 -0.53 -0.19
C ARG A 12 -1.45 -0.03 -1.26
N VAL A 13 -0.38 0.64 -0.84
CA VAL A 13 0.68 1.14 -1.72
C VAL A 13 2.01 0.87 -1.03
N GLY A 14 2.99 0.36 -1.76
CA GLY A 14 4.35 0.17 -1.28
C GLY A 14 5.37 0.41 -2.39
N TRP A 15 6.59 0.76 -2.01
CA TRP A 15 7.71 0.87 -2.95
C TRP A 15 8.32 -0.51 -3.22
N LEU A 16 8.76 -0.75 -4.46
CA LEU A 16 9.52 -1.92 -4.84
C LEU A 16 11.01 -1.70 -4.50
N PRO A 17 11.63 -2.59 -3.71
CA PRO A 17 13.03 -2.47 -3.32
C PRO A 17 13.96 -2.31 -4.53
N GLY A 18 14.93 -1.39 -4.44
CA GLY A 18 15.90 -1.16 -5.52
C GLY A 18 15.36 -0.36 -6.71
N SER A 19 14.16 0.21 -6.61
CA SER A 19 13.57 1.04 -7.67
C SER A 19 12.73 2.18 -7.11
N ASP A 20 12.46 3.18 -7.94
CA ASP A 20 11.46 4.22 -7.68
C ASP A 20 10.09 3.81 -8.25
N ARG A 21 9.76 2.51 -8.18
CA ARG A 21 8.46 1.99 -8.61
C ARG A 21 7.58 1.73 -7.41
N LEU A 22 6.31 2.07 -7.56
CA LEU A 22 5.26 1.78 -6.60
C LEU A 22 4.45 0.57 -7.05
N HIS A 23 4.11 -0.28 -6.09
CA HIS A 23 3.15 -1.37 -6.23
C HIS A 23 1.88 -1.01 -5.44
N GLY A 24 0.77 -0.89 -6.16
CA GLY A 24 -0.56 -0.59 -5.62
C GLY A 24 -1.47 -1.80 -5.62
N THR A 25 -2.28 -1.97 -4.57
CA THR A 25 -3.36 -2.96 -4.49
C THR A 25 -4.66 -2.25 -4.15
N CYS A 26 -5.64 -2.35 -5.05
CA CYS A 26 -6.98 -1.81 -4.84
C CYS A 26 -7.75 -2.65 -3.82
N HIS A 27 -8.79 -2.06 -3.21
CA HIS A 27 -9.68 -2.75 -2.28
C HIS A 27 -10.43 -3.95 -2.90
N CYS A 28 -10.51 -4.05 -4.24
CA CYS A 28 -11.03 -5.22 -4.95
C CYS A 28 -10.01 -6.34 -5.15
N GLY A 29 -8.74 -6.14 -4.77
CA GLY A 29 -7.64 -7.08 -4.93
C GLY A 29 -6.80 -6.90 -6.20
N ALA A 30 -7.24 -6.04 -7.14
CA ALA A 30 -6.48 -5.72 -8.35
C ALA A 30 -5.13 -5.07 -8.00
N ARG A 31 -4.09 -5.41 -8.76
CA ARG A 31 -2.73 -4.87 -8.60
C ARG A 31 -2.27 -4.09 -9.82
N ALA A 32 -1.45 -3.07 -9.58
CA ALA A 32 -0.76 -2.32 -10.62
C ALA A 32 0.59 -1.83 -10.10
N GLU A 33 1.53 -1.61 -11.01
CA GLU A 33 2.80 -0.96 -10.72
C GLU A 33 2.96 0.29 -11.59
N ALA A 34 3.53 1.34 -11.01
CA ALA A 34 3.93 2.52 -11.76
C ALA A 34 5.10 3.21 -11.07
N ASP A 35 6.00 3.77 -11.85
CA ASP A 35 7.04 4.70 -11.45
C ASP A 35 6.48 6.10 -11.15
N ASP A 36 5.38 6.49 -11.79
CA ASP A 36 4.67 7.75 -11.50
C ASP A 36 3.62 7.57 -10.38
N PRO A 37 3.79 8.21 -9.22
CA PRO A 37 2.82 8.13 -8.11
C PRO A 37 1.43 8.63 -8.47
N VAL A 38 1.32 9.65 -9.34
CA VAL A 38 0.03 10.23 -9.74
C VAL A 38 -0.74 9.22 -10.58
N ARG A 39 -0.07 8.61 -11.57
CA ARG A 39 -0.69 7.56 -12.38
C ARG A 39 -1.16 6.37 -11.55
N LEU A 40 -0.37 5.95 -10.56
CA LEU A 40 -0.80 4.87 -9.68
C LEU A 40 -2.06 5.26 -8.90
N TRP A 41 -2.12 6.50 -8.41
CA TRP A 41 -3.27 6.97 -7.64
C TRP A 41 -4.54 7.13 -8.48
N GLU A 42 -4.41 7.63 -9.71
CA GLU A 42 -5.48 7.68 -10.70
C GLU A 42 -6.04 6.28 -10.95
N TRP A 43 -5.16 5.29 -11.15
CA TRP A 43 -5.59 3.90 -11.35
C TRP A 43 -6.32 3.31 -10.15
N LEU A 44 -5.81 3.51 -8.93
CA LEU A 44 -6.42 2.99 -7.69
C LEU A 44 -7.80 3.62 -7.42
N SER A 45 -7.98 4.89 -7.82
CA SER A 45 -9.22 5.65 -7.67
C SER A 45 -10.24 5.36 -8.77
N ALA A 46 -9.80 4.83 -9.92
CA ALA A 46 -10.66 4.55 -11.06
C ALA A 46 -11.58 3.34 -10.87
N HIS A 47 -11.60 2.68 -9.70
CA HIS A 47 -12.53 1.58 -9.44
C HIS A 47 -13.97 2.04 -9.66
N PRO A 48 -14.81 1.33 -10.44
CA PRO A 48 -14.65 -0.05 -10.93
C PRO A 48 -14.06 -0.22 -12.34
N ALA A 49 -13.55 0.83 -12.98
CA ALA A 49 -13.13 0.82 -14.38
C ALA A 49 -11.86 -0.02 -14.67
N HIS A 50 -11.03 -0.28 -13.67
CA HIS A 50 -9.82 -1.10 -13.83
C HIS A 50 -10.10 -2.59 -13.55
N ALA A 51 -9.52 -3.47 -14.37
CA ALA A 51 -9.72 -4.92 -14.25
C ALA A 51 -9.07 -5.50 -12.98
N SER A 52 -9.73 -6.47 -12.36
CA SER A 52 -9.16 -7.27 -11.28
C SER A 52 -8.32 -8.41 -11.84
N VAL A 53 -6.99 -8.31 -11.69
CA VAL A 53 -6.09 -9.46 -11.84
C VAL A 53 -6.06 -10.25 -10.53
N THR A 54 -6.75 -11.39 -10.53
CA THR A 54 -6.64 -12.39 -9.45
C THR A 54 -5.44 -13.28 -9.75
N GLU A 55 -4.24 -12.81 -9.46
CA GLU A 55 -3.09 -13.72 -9.33
C GLU A 55 -3.02 -14.26 -7.90
N PRO A 56 -2.76 -15.57 -7.70
CA PRO A 56 -2.56 -16.15 -6.38
C PRO A 56 -1.48 -15.36 -5.64
N VAL A 57 -1.83 -14.82 -4.48
CA VAL A 57 -0.87 -14.22 -3.57
C VAL A 57 -0.05 -15.35 -2.97
N GLU A 58 1.21 -15.51 -3.40
CA GLU A 58 2.22 -16.00 -2.48
C GLU A 58 2.38 -14.92 -1.41
N THR A 59 1.89 -15.21 -0.20
CA THR A 59 2.11 -14.37 0.97
C THR A 59 3.61 -14.35 1.24
N PRO A 60 4.32 -13.22 1.03
CA PRO A 60 5.71 -13.14 1.44
C PRO A 60 5.77 -13.31 2.95
N ALA A 61 6.76 -14.04 3.46
CA ALA A 61 7.04 -14.08 4.89
C ALA A 61 7.11 -12.64 5.41
N GLU A 62 6.47 -12.37 6.56
CA GLU A 62 6.44 -11.03 7.13
C GLU A 62 7.89 -10.50 7.21
N PRO A 63 8.23 -9.42 6.48
CA PRO A 63 9.54 -8.81 6.65
C PRO A 63 9.65 -8.37 8.11
N PRO A 64 10.87 -8.40 8.72
CA PRO A 64 11.02 -7.86 10.06
C PRO A 64 10.46 -6.45 10.05
N ALA A 65 9.59 -6.16 11.01
CA ALA A 65 9.15 -4.79 11.24
C ALA A 65 10.43 -3.94 11.28
N HIS A 66 10.63 -3.09 10.29
CA HIS A 66 11.51 -1.94 10.47
C HIS A 66 10.78 -1.16 11.56
N LEU A 67 11.18 -1.43 12.80
CA LEU A 67 10.46 -1.00 13.98
C LEU A 67 10.37 0.51 13.90
N VAL A 68 9.15 0.99 13.63
CA VAL A 68 8.69 2.23 14.22
C VAL A 68 8.82 1.99 15.71
N THR A 69 9.99 2.35 16.27
CA THR A 69 10.20 2.50 17.70
C THR A 69 8.96 3.14 18.27
N ASP A 70 8.43 2.60 19.38
CA ASP A 70 7.23 3.07 20.11
C ASP A 70 6.74 4.44 19.61
N PRO A 71 5.54 4.57 19.02
CA PRO A 71 5.04 5.84 18.50
C PRO A 71 5.15 7.00 19.50
N ALA A 72 5.18 6.72 20.81
CA ALA A 72 5.45 7.71 21.85
C ALA A 72 6.88 8.30 21.80
N LEU A 73 7.89 7.53 21.39
CA LEU A 73 9.28 7.98 21.26
C LEU A 73 9.48 8.89 20.03
N ILE A 74 8.77 8.64 18.93
CA ILE A 74 8.80 9.53 17.75
C ILE A 74 8.24 10.91 18.09
N ARG A 75 7.13 10.94 18.85
CA ARG A 75 6.47 12.19 19.28
C ARG A 75 7.28 12.99 20.31
N ARG A 76 8.27 12.37 20.96
CA ARG A 76 9.13 12.99 21.98
C ARG A 76 10.45 13.52 21.43
N ARG A 77 10.73 13.39 20.13
CA ARG A 77 11.97 13.90 19.55
C ARG A 77 12.01 15.43 19.68
N PRO A 78 12.93 16.00 20.48
CA PRO A 78 13.01 17.45 20.63
C PRO A 78 13.44 18.07 19.29
N THR A 79 12.79 19.15 18.90
CA THR A 79 13.18 19.96 17.75
C THR A 79 14.58 20.53 18.00
N VAL A 80 15.51 20.30 17.08
CA VAL A 80 16.84 20.92 17.16
C VAL A 80 16.67 22.42 16.88
N PRO A 81 17.10 23.34 17.76
CA PRO A 81 17.05 24.76 17.50
C PRO A 81 18.05 25.15 16.39
N ALA A 82 17.70 26.19 15.63
CA ALA A 82 18.47 26.73 14.51
C ALA A 82 19.79 27.40 14.93
#